data_AF-A0A075ADH4-F1
#
_entry.id   AF-A0A075ADH4-F1
#
_cell.length_a   1.000
_cell.length_b   1.000
_cell.length_c   1.000
_cell.angle_alpha   90.00
_cell.angle_beta   90.00
_cell.angle_gamma   90.00
#
_symmetry.space_group_name_H-M   'P 1'
#
loop_
_entity.id
_entity.type
_entity.pdbx_description
1 polymer ?
#
loop_
_entity_poly.entity_id
_entity_poly.type
_entity_poly.pdbx_seq_one_letter_code
_entity_poly.pdbx_strand_id
1 'polypeptide(L)'
;MTFAWFHKNGNAYRPSNHKSSSEATILDLLIVESVNGHPQCIGLANWRFFLSLLFYGALGTSLASYLNFRFLLGDYFLPADWSALYRVFCILAPPGLLWTIGLATLFQTAVFLLTSSCSLLACLLSGSFVYCINLMLHNQTMSDRTARSKALAVDPDQRTAETQAALVNTTPELYDIGPRENVKQFLGIYWPLALFFPFCNSPLTVDGLSFPRSDQTKFR
;
A
#
# COMPACT_ATOMS: atom_id res chain seq x y z
N MET A 1 -4.31 9.40 9.26
CA MET A 1 -4.00 8.04 8.78
C MET A 1 -2.61 7.68 9.26
N THR A 2 -2.53 6.97 10.38
CA THR A 2 -1.26 6.52 10.94
C THR A 2 -1.04 5.10 10.43
N PHE A 3 -0.06 4.91 9.56
CA PHE A 3 0.35 3.58 9.13
C PHE A 3 1.24 2.99 10.22
N ALA A 4 0.70 2.07 11.03
CA ALA A 4 1.47 1.40 12.07
C ALA A 4 2.09 0.11 11.52
N TRP A 5 3.42 0.02 11.61
CA TRP A 5 4.19 -1.17 11.28
C TRP A 5 4.36 -1.99 12.57
N PHE A 6 3.66 -3.11 12.72
CA PHE A 6 3.85 -3.97 13.89
C PHE A 6 4.97 -4.98 13.63
N HIS A 7 6.07 -4.82 14.37
CA HIS A 7 7.10 -5.84 14.51
C HIS A 7 6.52 -6.99 15.35
N LYS A 8 6.39 -8.19 14.76
CA LYS A 8 5.90 -9.37 15.48
C LYS A 8 6.98 -9.84 16.46
N ASN A 9 7.03 -9.23 17.64
CA ASN A 9 7.76 -9.80 18.78
C ASN A 9 6.97 -11.02 19.26
N GLY A 10 7.62 -12.17 19.25
CA GLY A 10 7.03 -13.44 19.64
C GLY A 10 6.47 -13.37 21.05
N ASN A 11 5.18 -13.68 21.17
CA ASN A 11 4.62 -14.33 22.35
C ASN A 11 3.36 -15.11 21.95
N ALA A 12 3.55 -16.44 21.97
CA ALA A 12 2.62 -17.54 22.13
C ALA A 12 1.12 -17.32 21.87
N TYR A 13 0.62 -17.94 20.81
CA TYR A 13 -0.69 -18.60 20.81
C TYR A 13 -0.42 -20.11 20.73
N ARG A 14 -0.72 -20.87 21.80
CA ARG A 14 -0.67 -22.34 21.80
C ARG A 14 -2.06 -22.93 21.47
N PRO A 15 -2.14 -24.06 20.77
CA PRO A 15 -3.30 -24.45 19.97
C PRO A 15 -4.21 -25.47 20.70
N SER A 16 -5.48 -25.55 20.31
CA SER A 16 -6.34 -26.71 20.59
C SER A 16 -6.59 -27.51 19.31
N ASN A 17 -5.84 -28.60 19.20
CA ASN A 17 -6.04 -29.88 18.51
C ASN A 17 -6.83 -29.96 17.17
N HIS A 18 -6.13 -30.52 16.18
CA HIS A 18 -6.63 -31.07 14.93
C HIS A 18 -7.24 -30.09 13.91
N LYS A 19 -6.39 -29.19 13.39
CA LYS A 19 -6.43 -28.85 11.95
C LYS A 19 -5.06 -28.37 11.50
N SER A 20 -4.69 -28.81 10.30
CA SER A 20 -3.42 -28.57 9.63
C SER A 20 -2.88 -27.15 9.84
N SER A 21 -1.67 -27.08 10.39
CA SER A 21 -0.86 -25.90 10.64
C SER A 21 -0.31 -25.28 9.33
N SER A 22 -1.18 -25.02 8.37
CA SER A 22 -0.83 -24.37 7.08
C SER A 22 -1.90 -23.42 6.52
N GLU A 23 -3.05 -23.27 7.17
CA GLU A 23 -4.24 -22.65 6.56
C GLU A 23 -4.59 -21.23 7.08
N ALA A 24 -3.71 -20.57 7.84
CA ALA A 24 -4.02 -19.28 8.47
C ALA A 24 -2.91 -18.22 8.36
N THR A 25 -2.23 -18.11 7.22
CA THR A 25 -1.21 -17.07 7.04
C THR A 25 -1.18 -16.53 5.63
N ILE A 26 -2.28 -15.94 5.19
CA ILE A 26 -2.32 -15.20 3.92
C ILE A 26 -3.09 -13.90 4.21
N LEU A 27 -2.40 -12.76 4.04
CA LEU A 27 -2.88 -11.37 4.15
C LEU A 27 -2.72 -10.64 5.51
N ASP A 28 -1.49 -10.61 6.03
CA ASP A 28 -1.00 -9.50 6.88
C ASP A 28 0.03 -8.72 6.02
N LEU A 29 0.09 -7.39 5.90
CA LEU A 29 -0.13 -6.31 6.84
C LEU A 29 -0.34 -4.99 6.05
N LEU A 30 -1.57 -4.50 6.03
CA LEU A 30 -1.88 -3.07 6.02
C LEU A 30 -3.20 -3.00 6.80
N ILE A 31 -3.10 -2.79 8.11
CA ILE A 31 -4.27 -2.59 8.94
C ILE A 31 -4.79 -1.19 8.61
N VAL A 32 -5.95 -1.12 7.96
CA VAL A 32 -6.73 0.11 7.87
C VAL A 32 -7.59 0.14 9.13
N GLU A 33 -7.44 1.20 9.93
CA GLU A 33 -8.24 1.42 11.13
C GLU A 33 -9.73 1.48 10.73
N SER A 34 -10.52 0.50 11.17
CA SER A 34 -11.94 0.38 10.82
C SER A 34 -12.79 1.28 11.72
N VAL A 35 -13.86 1.82 11.11
CA VAL A 35 -15.07 2.26 11.83
C VAL A 35 -15.50 1.06 12.72
N ASN A 36 -15.60 1.26 14.05
CA ASN A 36 -15.88 0.25 15.11
C ASN A 36 -14.66 -0.35 15.85
N GLY A 37 -13.45 0.17 15.68
CA GLY A 37 -12.31 -0.12 16.58
C GLY A 37 -11.72 -1.54 16.46
N HIS A 38 -12.11 -2.32 15.46
CA HIS A 38 -11.49 -3.61 15.15
C HIS A 38 -10.61 -3.47 13.90
N PRO A 39 -9.33 -3.84 13.94
CA PRO A 39 -8.48 -3.80 12.76
C PRO A 39 -9.01 -4.79 11.71
N GLN A 40 -9.29 -4.30 10.49
CA GLN A 40 -9.66 -5.16 9.37
C GLN A 40 -8.42 -5.51 8.54
N CYS A 41 -8.24 -6.80 8.24
CA CYS A 41 -7.19 -7.25 7.35
C CYS A 41 -7.60 -7.00 5.88
N ILE A 42 -6.65 -6.55 5.06
CA ILE A 42 -6.85 -6.43 3.62
C ILE A 42 -6.65 -7.80 3.00
N GLY A 43 -7.75 -8.52 2.81
CA GLY A 43 -7.78 -9.82 2.16
C GLY A 43 -8.10 -9.77 0.66
N LEU A 44 -8.21 -10.93 0.02
CA LEU A 44 -8.72 -11.09 -1.35
C LEU A 44 -10.09 -10.39 -1.53
N ALA A 45 -11.00 -10.54 -0.57
CA ALA A 45 -12.35 -9.96 -0.62
C ALA A 45 -12.35 -8.41 -0.62
N ASN A 46 -11.36 -7.79 0.02
CA ASN A 46 -11.30 -6.33 0.22
C ASN A 46 -10.22 -5.64 -0.62
N TRP A 47 -9.39 -6.42 -1.33
CA TRP A 47 -8.24 -5.92 -2.10
C TRP A 47 -8.63 -4.79 -3.06
N ARG A 48 -9.74 -4.97 -3.78
CA ARG A 48 -10.24 -3.98 -4.74
C ARG A 48 -10.61 -2.66 -4.10
N PHE A 49 -11.28 -2.68 -2.95
CA PHE A 49 -11.67 -1.46 -2.24
C PHE A 49 -10.43 -0.73 -1.74
N PHE A 50 -9.44 -1.48 -1.24
CA PHE A 50 -8.16 -0.94 -0.84
C PHE A 50 -7.41 -0.28 -2.02
N LEU A 51 -7.34 -0.95 -3.17
CA LEU A 51 -6.69 -0.41 -4.36
C LEU A 51 -7.40 0.87 -4.86
N SER A 52 -8.73 0.88 -4.82
CA SER A 52 -9.54 2.06 -5.17
C SER A 52 -9.31 3.21 -4.18
N LEU A 53 -9.23 2.92 -2.88
CA LEU A 53 -8.91 3.90 -1.84
C LEU A 53 -7.54 4.54 -2.09
N LEU A 54 -6.52 3.75 -2.44
CA LEU A 54 -5.20 4.27 -2.79
C LEU A 54 -5.26 5.17 -4.02
N PHE A 55 -5.96 4.74 -5.08
CA PHE A 55 -6.08 5.51 -6.32
C PHE A 55 -6.79 6.85 -6.11
N TYR A 56 -7.99 6.84 -5.53
CA TYR A 56 -8.76 8.05 -5.28
C TYR A 56 -8.12 8.92 -4.20
N GLY A 57 -7.49 8.33 -3.20
CA GLY A 57 -6.71 9.05 -2.20
C GLY A 57 -5.53 9.79 -2.83
N ALA A 58 -4.77 9.13 -3.72
CA ALA A 58 -3.68 9.75 -4.46
C ALA A 58 -4.18 10.88 -5.36
N LEU A 59 -5.27 10.68 -6.10
CA LEU A 59 -5.86 11.72 -6.95
C LEU A 59 -6.36 12.93 -6.14
N GLY A 60 -7.11 12.70 -5.06
CA GLY A 60 -7.65 13.76 -4.22
C GLY A 60 -6.56 14.57 -3.53
N THR A 61 -5.54 13.91 -3.00
CA THR A 61 -4.40 14.58 -2.35
C THR A 61 -3.50 15.29 -3.35
N SER A 62 -3.33 14.76 -4.56
CA SER A 62 -2.62 15.44 -5.66
C SER A 62 -3.36 16.69 -6.12
N LEU A 63 -4.69 16.62 -6.26
CA LEU A 63 -5.51 17.78 -6.62
C LEU A 63 -5.46 18.85 -5.52
N ALA A 64 -5.60 18.46 -4.25
CA ALA A 64 -5.48 19.37 -3.11
C ALA A 64 -4.09 20.03 -3.06
N SER A 65 -3.03 19.24 -3.24
CA SER A 65 -1.65 19.75 -3.33
C SER A 65 -1.48 20.74 -4.49
N TYR A 66 -2.01 20.44 -5.68
CA TYR A 66 -1.97 21.34 -6.83
C TYR A 66 -2.67 22.68 -6.56
N LEU A 67 -3.88 22.64 -5.99
CA LEU A 67 -4.62 23.86 -5.63
C LEU A 67 -3.88 24.67 -4.56
N ASN A 68 -3.30 24.00 -3.56
CA ASN A 68 -2.50 24.64 -2.52
C ASN A 68 -1.24 25.29 -3.08
N PHE A 69 -0.50 24.62 -3.97
CA PHE A 69 0.66 25.20 -4.64
C PHE A 69 0.29 26.41 -5.48
N ARG A 70 -0.82 26.33 -6.22
CA ARG A 70 -1.32 27.47 -7.02
C ARG A 70 -1.67 28.66 -6.14
N PHE A 71 -2.24 28.43 -4.97
CA PHE A 71 -2.54 29.48 -3.99
C PHE A 71 -1.27 30.10 -3.39
N LEU A 72 -0.30 29.27 -2.98
CA LEU A 72 0.97 29.69 -2.38
C LEU A 72 1.89 30.44 -3.35
N LEU A 73 1.93 29.99 -4.61
CA LEU A 73 2.75 30.60 -5.66
C LEU A 73 2.07 31.83 -6.30
N GLY A 74 0.80 32.09 -5.99
CA GLY A 74 0.12 33.31 -6.40
C GLY A 74 0.68 34.57 -5.73
N ASP A 75 0.41 35.72 -6.33
CA ASP A 75 0.95 37.01 -5.87
C ASP A 75 0.23 37.60 -4.64
N TYR A 76 -0.89 36.99 -4.24
CA TYR A 76 -1.75 37.51 -3.17
C TYR A 76 -1.37 36.99 -1.77
N PHE A 77 -0.70 35.84 -1.68
CA PHE A 77 -0.49 35.15 -0.39
C PHE A 77 0.90 35.38 0.21
N LEU A 78 1.92 35.50 -0.63
CA LEU A 78 3.30 35.77 -0.25
C LEU A 78 3.76 37.09 -0.88
N PRO A 79 4.71 37.80 -0.25
CA PRO A 79 5.25 39.03 -0.81
C PRO A 79 5.77 38.81 -2.25
N ALA A 80 5.43 39.74 -3.15
CA ALA A 80 5.82 39.67 -4.56
C ALA A 80 7.35 39.60 -4.75
N ASP A 81 8.11 40.20 -3.82
CA ASP A 81 9.57 40.22 -3.83
C ASP A 81 10.22 38.85 -3.56
N TRP A 82 9.44 37.88 -3.09
CA TRP A 82 9.97 36.55 -2.77
C TRP A 82 10.10 35.70 -4.03
N SER A 83 11.34 35.27 -4.32
CA SER A 83 11.61 34.31 -5.40
C SER A 83 10.82 33.01 -5.23
N ALA A 84 10.42 32.39 -6.34
CA ALA A 84 9.73 31.10 -6.32
C ALA A 84 10.50 30.01 -5.55
N LEU A 85 11.84 30.03 -5.63
CA LEU A 85 12.71 29.11 -4.89
C LEU A 85 12.60 29.32 -3.37
N TYR A 86 12.58 30.57 -2.90
CA TYR A 86 12.39 30.87 -1.49
C TYR A 86 11.01 30.42 -0.99
N ARG A 87 9.97 30.62 -1.80
CA ARG A 87 8.61 30.13 -1.50
C ARG A 87 8.56 28.60 -1.36
N VAL A 88 9.23 27.86 -2.26
CA VAL A 88 9.34 26.39 -2.18
C VAL A 88 10.15 25.96 -0.96
N PHE A 89 11.24 26.64 -0.66
CA PHE A 89 12.03 26.37 0.55
C PHE A 89 11.20 26.51 1.82
N CYS A 90 10.32 27.52 1.90
CA CYS A 90 9.41 27.68 3.04
C CYS A 90 8.41 26.52 3.21
N ILE A 91 8.04 25.85 2.10
CA ILE A 91 7.14 24.67 2.12
C ILE A 91 7.89 23.41 2.58
N LEU A 92 9.18 23.28 2.21
CA LEU A 92 10.03 22.15 2.61
C LEU A 92 10.62 22.30 4.02
N ALA A 93 10.83 23.53 4.48
CA ALA A 93 11.32 23.81 5.81
C ALA A 93 10.37 23.16 6.85
N PRO A 94 10.91 22.64 7.98
CA PRO A 94 10.10 22.03 9.02
C PRO A 94 8.95 22.97 9.39
N PRO A 95 7.70 22.59 9.11
CA PRO A 95 6.61 23.52 9.20
C PRO A 95 6.35 23.84 10.68
N GLY A 96 6.47 25.13 11.02
CA GLY A 96 6.53 25.62 12.40
C GLY A 96 7.83 26.38 12.72
N LEU A 97 8.94 26.07 12.06
CA LEU A 97 10.22 26.75 12.29
C LEU A 97 10.21 28.21 11.82
N LEU A 98 9.50 28.51 10.73
CA LEU A 98 9.31 29.88 10.26
C LEU A 98 8.42 30.72 11.19
N TRP A 99 7.52 30.08 11.93
CA TRP A 99 6.67 30.74 12.92
C TRP A 99 7.46 31.10 14.18
N THR A 100 8.31 30.18 14.67
CA THR A 100 9.13 30.43 15.88
C THR A 100 10.17 31.53 15.68
N ILE A 101 10.62 31.76 14.44
CA ILE A 101 11.55 32.84 14.08
C ILE A 101 10.81 34.16 13.78
N GLY A 102 9.48 34.15 13.74
CA GLY A 102 8.66 35.34 13.46
C GLY A 102 8.64 35.76 11.99
N LEU A 103 9.08 34.89 11.08
CA LEU A 103 9.12 35.16 9.63
C LEU A 103 7.79 34.86 8.92
N ALA A 104 6.90 34.09 9.56
CA ALA A 104 5.60 33.73 9.02
C ALA A 104 4.50 33.83 10.08
N THR A 105 3.31 34.21 9.63
CA THR A 105 2.11 34.23 10.49
C THR A 105 1.63 32.79 10.78
N LEU A 106 0.80 32.64 11.82
CA LEU A 106 0.13 31.36 12.15
C LEU A 106 -0.66 30.80 10.96
N PHE A 107 -1.40 31.66 10.26
CA PHE A 107 -2.19 31.27 9.09
C PHE A 107 -1.31 30.77 7.94
N GLN A 108 -0.23 31.48 7.61
CA GLN A 108 0.73 31.05 6.60
C GLN A 108 1.37 29.70 6.95
N THR A 109 1.71 29.51 8.22
CA THR A 109 2.28 28.25 8.72
C THR A 109 1.28 27.09 8.59
N ALA A 110 -0.01 27.31 8.88
CA ALA A 110 -1.05 26.30 8.68
C ALA A 110 -1.22 25.90 7.22
N VAL A 111 -1.16 26.86 6.28
CA VAL A 111 -1.23 26.57 4.84
C VAL A 111 0.01 25.81 4.35
N PHE A 112 1.21 26.15 4.85
CA PHE A 112 2.43 25.40 4.56
C PHE A 112 2.38 23.96 5.11
N LEU A 113 1.87 23.76 6.32
CA LEU A 113 1.63 22.43 6.91
C LEU A 113 0.67 21.60 6.06
N LEU A 114 -0.45 22.19 5.65
CA LEU A 114 -1.45 21.51 4.83
C LEU A 114 -0.85 21.12 3.47
N THR A 115 -0.10 22.02 2.85
CA THR A 115 0.51 21.78 1.53
C THR A 115 1.56 20.68 1.59
N SER A 116 2.47 20.73 2.55
CA SER A 116 3.54 19.73 2.70
C SER A 116 2.96 18.36 3.07
N SER A 117 2.01 18.29 4.01
CA SER A 117 1.35 17.04 4.39
C SER A 117 0.53 16.42 3.25
N CYS A 118 -0.24 17.22 2.50
CA CYS A 118 -0.97 16.73 1.32
C CYS A 118 -0.01 16.22 0.23
N SER A 119 1.10 16.92 0.00
CA SER A 119 2.09 16.53 -1.03
C SER A 119 2.82 15.24 -0.66
N LEU A 120 3.25 15.11 0.60
CA LEU A 120 3.85 13.87 1.12
C LEU A 120 2.86 12.70 1.04
N LEU A 121 1.61 12.92 1.46
CA LEU A 121 0.58 11.90 1.38
C LEU A 121 0.29 11.49 -0.08
N ALA A 122 0.25 12.44 -1.02
CA ALA A 122 0.09 12.15 -2.44
C ALA A 122 1.21 11.27 -2.98
N CYS A 123 2.47 11.59 -2.65
CA CYS A 123 3.63 10.77 -3.04
C CYS A 123 3.56 9.36 -2.45
N LEU A 124 3.26 9.24 -1.15
CA LEU A 124 3.17 7.95 -0.46
C LEU A 124 2.04 7.07 -1.03
N LEU A 125 0.86 7.65 -1.26
CA LEU A 125 -0.28 6.92 -1.83
C LEU A 125 -0.02 6.51 -3.28
N SER A 126 0.57 7.39 -4.08
CA SER A 126 0.93 7.08 -5.48
C SER A 126 1.98 5.97 -5.56
N GLY A 127 3.04 6.05 -4.75
CA GLY A 127 4.05 4.99 -4.68
C GLY A 127 3.47 3.66 -4.20
N SER A 128 2.59 3.69 -3.19
CA SER A 128 1.89 2.50 -2.69
C SER A 128 0.98 1.90 -3.75
N PHE A 129 0.25 2.72 -4.52
CA PHE A 129 -0.59 2.26 -5.61
C PHE A 129 0.23 1.54 -6.69
N VAL A 130 1.32 2.15 -7.17
CA VAL A 130 2.22 1.54 -8.17
C VAL A 130 2.79 0.21 -7.63
N TYR A 131 3.18 0.19 -6.36
CA TYR A 131 3.68 -1.02 -5.71
C TYR A 131 2.61 -2.13 -5.66
N CYS A 132 1.36 -1.80 -5.33
CA CYS A 132 0.24 -2.75 -5.35
C CYS A 132 -0.09 -3.26 -6.76
N ILE A 133 -0.02 -2.41 -7.79
CA ILE A 133 -0.17 -2.84 -9.18
C ILE A 133 0.94 -3.83 -9.55
N ASN A 134 2.20 -3.56 -9.18
CA ASN A 134 3.31 -4.48 -9.43
C ASN A 134 3.11 -5.85 -8.74
N LEU A 135 2.56 -5.87 -7.53
CA LEU A 135 2.19 -7.11 -6.84
C LEU A 135 1.12 -7.90 -7.63
N MET A 136 0.08 -7.21 -8.10
CA MET A 136 -0.97 -7.84 -8.90
C MET A 136 -0.45 -8.38 -10.22
N LEU A 137 0.46 -7.66 -10.89
CA LEU A 137 1.01 -8.09 -12.18
C LEU A 137 1.81 -9.39 -12.08
N HIS A 138 2.41 -9.68 -10.92
CA HIS A 138 3.19 -10.89 -10.66
C HIS A 138 2.46 -11.92 -9.79
N ASN A 139 1.18 -11.70 -9.49
CA ASN A 139 0.38 -12.54 -8.60
C ASN A 139 1.05 -12.84 -7.25
N GLN A 140 1.61 -11.80 -6.63
CA GLN A 140 2.32 -11.90 -5.35
C GLN A 140 1.61 -11.08 -4.28
N THR A 141 1.60 -11.58 -3.05
CA THR A 141 1.15 -10.79 -1.90
C THR A 141 2.34 -10.16 -1.16
N MET A 142 2.04 -9.13 -0.35
CA MET A 142 3.00 -8.54 0.60
C MET A 142 3.57 -9.59 1.55
N SER A 143 2.72 -10.51 2.03
CA SER A 143 3.13 -11.62 2.88
C SER A 143 4.10 -12.56 2.18
N ASP A 144 3.88 -12.87 0.90
CA ASP A 144 4.78 -13.76 0.15
C ASP A 144 6.17 -13.17 0.01
N ARG A 145 6.26 -11.89 -0.37
CA ARG A 145 7.56 -11.19 -0.47
C ARG A 145 8.28 -11.10 0.88
N THR A 146 7.54 -10.87 1.96
CA THR A 146 8.10 -10.77 3.32
C THR A 146 8.54 -12.13 3.86
N ALA A 147 7.74 -13.17 3.64
CA ALA A 147 8.09 -14.54 4.03
C ALA A 147 9.33 -15.01 3.26
N ARG A 148 9.39 -14.73 1.95
CA ARG A 148 10.54 -15.02 1.11
C ARG A 148 11.79 -14.28 1.56
N SER A 149 11.72 -12.97 1.83
CA SER A 149 12.89 -12.20 2.27
C SER A 149 13.43 -12.70 3.61
N LYS A 150 12.55 -13.06 4.55
CA LYS A 150 12.93 -13.69 5.82
C LYS A 150 13.59 -15.05 5.62
N ALA A 151 13.04 -15.89 4.75
CA ALA A 151 13.62 -17.21 4.44
C ALA A 151 14.99 -17.10 3.76
N LEU A 152 15.17 -16.10 2.89
CA LEU A 152 16.44 -15.83 2.21
C LEU A 152 17.50 -15.24 3.14
N ALA A 153 17.10 -14.52 4.20
CA ALA A 153 18.02 -13.97 5.19
C ALA A 153 18.64 -15.03 6.12
N VAL A 154 18.09 -16.25 6.15
CA VAL A 154 18.67 -17.39 6.88
C VAL A 154 19.77 -18.02 6.03
N ASP A 155 20.93 -18.25 6.66
CA ASP A 155 22.06 -18.94 6.04
C ASP A 155 21.65 -20.29 5.45
N PRO A 156 22.11 -20.62 4.23
CA PRO A 156 21.67 -21.81 3.52
C PRO A 156 21.90 -23.10 4.31
N ASP A 157 22.99 -23.18 5.08
CA ASP A 157 23.36 -24.35 5.88
C ASP A 157 22.53 -24.51 7.16
N GLN A 158 21.79 -23.46 7.58
CA GLN A 158 20.96 -23.45 8.78
C GLN A 158 19.45 -23.46 8.48
N ARG A 159 19.03 -23.57 7.22
CA ARG A 159 17.60 -23.60 6.87
C ARG A 159 16.94 -24.88 7.36
N THR A 160 15.89 -24.71 8.16
CA THR A 160 14.99 -25.81 8.51
C THR A 160 14.19 -26.26 7.28
N ALA A 161 13.66 -27.49 7.32
CA ALA A 161 12.77 -28.01 6.28
C ALA A 161 11.54 -27.11 6.07
N GLU A 162 11.01 -26.52 7.16
CA GLU A 162 9.92 -25.54 7.11
C GLU A 162 10.30 -24.26 6.36
N THR A 163 11.51 -23.73 6.61
CA THR A 163 12.03 -22.54 5.90
C THR A 163 12.19 -22.82 4.41
N GLN A 164 12.68 -24.01 4.06
CA GLN A 164 12.83 -24.43 2.67
C GLN A 164 11.46 -24.60 1.98
N ALA A 165 10.47 -25.18 2.67
CA ALA A 165 9.11 -25.30 2.16
C ALA A 165 8.44 -23.93 1.94
N ALA A 166 8.62 -22.99 2.87
CA ALA A 166 8.14 -21.62 2.72
C ALA A 166 8.78 -20.91 1.51
N LEU A 167 10.09 -21.13 1.28
CA LEU A 167 10.79 -20.56 0.14
C LEU A 167 10.25 -21.09 -1.19
N VAL A 168 9.99 -22.40 -1.28
CA VAL A 168 9.39 -23.03 -2.47
C VAL A 168 7.99 -22.49 -2.72
N ASN A 169 7.15 -22.39 -1.69
CA ASN A 169 5.77 -21.90 -1.80
C ASN A 169 5.67 -20.40 -2.12
N THR A 170 6.71 -19.61 -1.85
CA THR A 170 6.77 -18.15 -2.12
C THR A 170 7.63 -17.81 -3.33
N THR A 171 7.92 -18.80 -4.18
CA THR A 171 8.67 -18.61 -5.42
C THR A 171 7.92 -17.65 -6.34
N PRO A 172 8.57 -16.61 -6.88
CA PRO A 172 7.90 -15.46 -7.51
C PRO A 172 7.09 -15.81 -8.76
N GLU A 173 7.38 -16.94 -9.40
CA GLU A 173 6.72 -17.40 -10.62
C GLU A 173 5.69 -18.51 -10.38
N LEU A 174 5.55 -19.01 -9.14
CA LEU A 174 4.72 -20.17 -8.86
C LEU A 174 3.24 -19.92 -9.17
N TYR A 175 2.74 -18.71 -8.87
CA TYR A 175 1.37 -18.29 -9.12
C TYR A 175 1.26 -17.29 -10.29
N ASP A 176 2.36 -16.93 -10.94
CA ASP A 176 2.35 -16.01 -12.08
C ASP A 176 1.88 -16.75 -13.35
N ILE A 177 0.60 -16.56 -13.68
CA ILE A 177 -0.06 -17.15 -14.85
C ILE A 177 -0.21 -16.13 -16.00
N GLY A 178 0.53 -15.03 -15.93
CA GLY A 178 0.52 -13.95 -16.91
C GLY A 178 -0.28 -12.72 -16.44
N PRO A 179 0.14 -11.50 -16.83
CA PRO A 179 -0.28 -10.25 -16.20
C PRO A 179 -1.79 -10.02 -16.25
N ARG A 180 -2.45 -10.40 -17.36
CA ARG A 180 -3.90 -10.26 -17.50
C ARG A 180 -4.67 -11.18 -16.55
N GLU A 181 -4.27 -12.44 -16.49
CA GLU A 181 -4.96 -13.43 -15.66
C GLU A 181 -4.66 -13.21 -14.18
N ASN A 182 -3.44 -12.76 -13.85
CA ASN A 182 -3.10 -12.32 -12.50
C ASN A 182 -4.01 -11.17 -12.05
N VAL A 183 -4.15 -10.11 -12.86
CA VAL A 183 -5.03 -8.97 -12.53
C VAL A 183 -6.49 -9.40 -12.34
N LYS A 184 -6.99 -10.34 -13.16
CA LYS A 184 -8.35 -10.89 -13.01
C LYS A 184 -8.54 -11.64 -11.68
N GLN A 185 -7.52 -12.28 -11.12
CA GLN A 185 -7.65 -12.93 -9.81
C GLN A 185 -7.91 -11.92 -8.68
N PHE A 186 -7.32 -10.72 -8.78
CA PHE A 186 -7.50 -9.68 -7.76
C PHE A 186 -8.73 -8.80 -7.97
N LEU A 187 -9.09 -8.51 -9.22
CA LEU A 187 -10.16 -7.55 -9.55
C LEU A 187 -11.42 -8.20 -10.14
N GLY A 188 -11.37 -9.50 -10.43
CA GLY A 188 -12.46 -10.27 -11.02
C GLY A 188 -12.56 -10.16 -12.55
N ILE A 189 -13.61 -10.75 -13.10
CA ILE A 189 -13.84 -10.86 -14.56
C ILE A 189 -13.88 -9.48 -15.24
N TYR A 190 -14.51 -8.50 -14.59
CA TYR A 190 -14.68 -7.15 -15.11
C TYR A 190 -13.60 -6.20 -14.58
N TRP A 191 -12.35 -6.67 -14.53
CA TRP A 191 -11.23 -5.97 -13.88
C TRP A 191 -11.02 -4.49 -14.26
N PRO A 192 -11.21 -4.02 -15.53
CA PRO A 192 -11.00 -2.61 -15.84
C PRO A 192 -12.09 -1.75 -15.18
N LEU A 193 -13.34 -2.21 -15.22
CA LEU A 193 -14.47 -1.54 -14.57
C LEU A 193 -14.31 -1.60 -13.05
N ALA A 194 -13.77 -2.71 -12.55
CA ALA A 194 -13.57 -2.93 -11.14
C ALA A 194 -12.57 -1.95 -10.51
N LEU A 195 -11.57 -1.51 -11.27
CA LEU A 195 -10.57 -0.53 -10.85
C LEU A 195 -11.15 0.89 -10.70
N PHE A 196 -12.01 1.31 -11.63
CA PHE A 196 -12.57 2.67 -11.65
C PHE A 196 -13.91 2.80 -10.90
N PHE A 197 -14.62 1.70 -10.66
CA PHE A 197 -15.91 1.75 -9.99
C PHE A 197 -15.94 0.69 -8.90
N PRO A 198 -15.44 0.95 -7.68
CA PRO A 198 -15.31 -0.07 -6.63
C PRO A 198 -16.62 -0.80 -6.30
N PHE A 199 -17.77 -0.17 -6.54
CA PHE A 199 -19.08 -0.70 -6.23
C PHE A 199 -19.69 -1.62 -7.31
N CYS A 200 -19.11 -1.67 -8.52
CA CYS A 200 -19.62 -2.58 -9.56
C CYS A 200 -19.35 -4.03 -9.18
N ASN A 201 -20.30 -4.94 -9.20
CA ASN A 201 -19.98 -6.34 -8.89
C ASN A 201 -19.04 -6.93 -9.97
N SER A 202 -17.87 -7.41 -9.53
CA SER A 202 -16.91 -8.12 -10.38
C SER A 202 -16.59 -9.44 -9.68
N PRO A 203 -17.16 -10.57 -10.16
CA PRO A 203 -16.94 -11.85 -9.52
C PRO A 203 -15.47 -12.25 -9.64
N LEU A 204 -14.90 -12.70 -8.53
CA LEU A 204 -13.53 -13.21 -8.46
C LEU A 204 -13.43 -14.55 -9.18
N THR A 205 -12.27 -14.83 -9.78
CA THR A 205 -12.02 -16.09 -10.49
C THR A 205 -11.50 -17.20 -9.57
N VAL A 206 -11.25 -16.89 -8.30
CA VAL A 206 -10.69 -17.79 -7.28
C VAL A 206 -11.55 -17.72 -6.02
N ASP A 207 -11.59 -18.83 -5.28
CA ASP A 207 -12.38 -19.00 -4.05
C ASP A 207 -11.63 -18.50 -2.80
N GLY A 208 -10.33 -18.21 -2.93
CA GLY A 208 -9.46 -17.79 -1.83
C GLY A 208 -8.87 -18.95 -1.02
N LEU A 209 -9.21 -20.19 -1.34
CA LEU A 209 -8.65 -21.41 -0.75
C LEU A 209 -7.65 -22.07 -1.70
N SER A 210 -7.89 -21.96 -3.01
CA SER A 210 -7.08 -22.54 -4.06
C SER A 210 -6.75 -21.49 -5.13
N PHE A 211 -5.49 -21.48 -5.57
CA PHE A 211 -4.99 -20.56 -6.58
C PHE A 211 -4.33 -21.34 -7.71
N PRO A 212 -4.59 -20.97 -8.98
CA PRO A 212 -3.98 -21.64 -10.12
C PRO A 212 -2.47 -21.38 -10.14
N ARG A 213 -1.70 -22.45 -10.37
CA ARG A 213 -0.25 -22.37 -10.45
C ARG A 213 0.22 -22.29 -11.91
N SER A 214 1.39 -21.69 -12.11
CA SER A 214 2.00 -21.51 -13.42
C SER A 214 2.42 -22.83 -14.07
N ASP A 215 2.83 -23.81 -13.26
CA ASP A 215 3.16 -25.18 -13.70
C ASP A 215 1.94 -25.94 -14.23
N GLN A 216 0.73 -25.66 -13.76
CA GLN A 216 -0.48 -26.33 -14.26
C GLN A 216 -1.08 -25.66 -15.50
N THR A 217 -0.74 -24.38 -15.73
CA THR A 217 -1.37 -23.55 -16.77
C THR A 217 -0.49 -23.35 -18.00
N LYS A 218 0.85 -23.37 -17.86
CA LYS A 218 1.78 -23.19 -18.99
C LYS A 218 1.94 -24.42 -19.91
N PHE A 219 1.50 -25.60 -19.49
CA PHE A 219 1.54 -26.83 -20.31
C PHE A 219 0.23 -27.13 -21.04
N ARG A 220 -0.60 -26.11 -21.27
CA ARG A 220 -1.83 -26.20 -22.07
C ARG A 220 -1.81 -25.17 -23.18
#